data_AF-A0A2H9LZV7-F1
#
_entry.id   AF-A0A2H9LZV7-F1
#
_cell.length_a   1.000
_cell.length_b   1.000
_cell.length_c   1.000
_cell.angle_alpha   90.00
_cell.angle_beta   90.00
_cell.angle_gamma   90.00
#
_symmetry.space_group_name_H-M   'P 1'
#
loop_
_entity.id
_entity.type
_entity.pdbx_description
1 polymer ?
#
loop_
_entity_poly.entity_id
_entity_poly.type
_entity_poly.pdbx_seq_one_letter_code
_entity_poly.pdbx_strand_id
1 'polypeptide(L)'
;MGKAQTSILGVVIITGIVLALVSVTYIWGQPLIQKNVDRAHTNLVMDKMDEIDDAILYTSSTGSNSVVDLDLSTSTFVIDAPNNRIIYQTYSTVPIIASTTEVPINYYELATERESKTYNATWTTANNPALSGYETTTHHTNTTIGDVFYNVTIYQNSTSSAWELVCFWKAGTITQLLDCAEENQAVTKESTTIDVIGIETDGTGAYTLGAVVENKGVLGSEPSGIVSAKSVTLADKEKITFYLTYRAMISADNEEYSIILQCADNCVASNNNKKLVISRTNVLMTSTEVNTYIKLEVQ
;
A
#
# COMPACT_ATOMS: atom_id res chain seq x y z
N MET A 1 18.29 -52.89 54.23
CA MET A 1 18.65 -52.33 52.91
C MET A 1 17.52 -51.54 52.22
N GLY A 2 16.25 -51.61 52.63
CA GLY A 2 15.16 -50.89 51.93
C GLY A 2 15.16 -49.35 52.02
N LYS A 3 15.77 -48.73 53.05
CA LYS A 3 15.72 -47.27 53.24
C LYS A 3 16.51 -46.48 52.18
N ALA A 4 17.58 -47.06 51.64
CA ALA A 4 18.40 -46.39 50.62
C ALA A 4 17.70 -46.37 49.25
N GLN A 5 16.97 -47.43 48.90
CA GLN A 5 16.22 -47.52 47.64
C GLN A 5 15.03 -46.55 47.60
N THR A 6 14.32 -46.36 48.72
CA THR A 6 13.22 -45.38 48.80
C THR A 6 13.71 -43.94 48.66
N SER A 7 14.90 -43.61 49.17
CA SER A 7 15.50 -42.28 49.04
C SER A 7 15.85 -41.96 47.58
N ILE A 8 16.46 -42.91 46.88
CA ILE A 8 16.82 -42.76 45.45
C ILE A 8 15.57 -42.57 44.59
N LEU A 9 14.53 -43.37 44.82
CA LEU A 9 13.27 -43.25 44.07
C LEU A 9 12.60 -41.89 44.28
N GLY A 10 12.58 -41.38 45.51
CA GLY A 10 12.02 -40.07 45.84
C GLY A 10 12.72 -38.93 45.09
N VAL A 11 14.06 -38.95 45.04
CA VAL A 11 14.85 -37.95 44.32
C VAL A 11 14.55 -37.97 42.82
N VAL A 12 14.45 -39.16 42.21
CA VAL A 12 14.15 -39.30 40.78
C VAL A 12 12.76 -38.74 40.44
N ILE A 13 11.76 -39.04 41.27
CA ILE A 13 10.39 -38.54 41.07
C ILE A 13 10.34 -37.01 41.18
N ILE A 14 10.96 -36.42 42.21
CA ILE A 14 10.99 -34.96 42.39
C ILE A 14 11.70 -34.28 41.22
N THR A 15 12.84 -34.83 40.80
CA THR A 15 13.60 -34.30 39.65
C THR A 15 12.77 -34.36 38.38
N GLY A 16 12.04 -35.46 38.15
CA GLY A 16 11.14 -35.61 37.02
C GLY A 16 10.01 -34.57 37.02
N ILE A 17 9.39 -34.30 38.18
CA ILE A 17 8.35 -33.28 38.32
C ILE A 17 8.92 -31.88 38.04
N VAL A 18 10.09 -31.56 38.58
CA VAL A 18 10.73 -30.25 38.35
C VAL A 18 11.05 -30.06 36.86
N LEU A 19 11.63 -31.06 36.20
CA LEU A 19 11.90 -31.00 34.75
C LEU A 19 10.61 -30.83 33.94
N ALA A 20 9.53 -31.53 34.31
CA ALA A 20 8.24 -31.39 33.66
C ALA A 20 7.67 -29.97 33.83
N LEU A 21 7.70 -29.42 35.05
CA LEU A 21 7.25 -28.05 35.33
C LEU A 21 8.05 -27.00 34.57
N VAL A 22 9.38 -27.11 34.53
CA VAL A 22 10.25 -26.20 33.78
C VAL A 22 9.98 -26.30 32.28
N SER A 23 9.78 -27.52 31.76
CA SER A 23 9.50 -27.75 30.34
C SER A 23 8.16 -27.15 29.92
N VAL A 24 7.11 -27.35 30.73
CA VAL A 24 5.80 -26.70 30.51
C VAL A 24 5.98 -25.19 30.53
N THR A 25 6.61 -24.63 31.57
CA THR A 25 6.80 -23.18 31.69
C THR A 25 7.55 -22.60 30.48
N TYR A 26 8.56 -23.30 29.97
CA TYR A 26 9.31 -22.88 28.77
C TYR A 26 8.43 -22.87 27.52
N ILE A 27 7.64 -23.92 27.29
CA ILE A 27 6.73 -24.02 26.14
C ILE A 27 5.69 -22.88 26.16
N TRP A 28 5.17 -22.53 27.33
CA TRP A 28 4.23 -21.41 27.48
C TRP A 28 4.90 -20.03 27.36
N GLY A 29 6.17 -19.91 27.75
CA GLY A 29 6.92 -18.65 27.68
C GLY A 29 7.45 -18.31 26.29
N GLN A 30 7.75 -19.30 25.46
CA GLN A 30 8.36 -19.11 24.14
C GLN A 30 7.55 -18.17 23.21
N PRO A 31 6.21 -18.29 23.07
CA PRO A 31 5.43 -17.39 22.20
C PRO A 31 5.48 -15.93 22.64
N LEU A 32 5.52 -15.66 23.95
CA LEU A 32 5.61 -14.29 24.48
C LEU A 32 6.98 -13.66 24.19
N ILE A 33 8.05 -14.44 24.30
CA ILE A 33 9.41 -14.00 23.97
C ILE A 33 9.49 -13.71 22.46
N GLN A 34 8.98 -14.61 21.62
CA GLN A 34 8.94 -14.41 20.16
C GLN A 34 8.17 -13.14 19.79
N LYS A 35 7.00 -12.91 20.40
CA LYS A 35 6.22 -11.68 20.17
C LYS A 35 6.99 -10.39 20.50
N ASN A 36 7.76 -10.40 21.58
CA ASN A 36 8.56 -9.23 21.95
C ASN A 36 9.75 -9.01 21.01
N VAL A 37 10.40 -10.10 20.56
CA VAL A 37 11.48 -10.04 19.57
C VAL A 37 10.97 -9.53 18.23
N ASP A 38 9.85 -10.05 17.74
CA ASP A 38 9.24 -9.63 16.48
C ASP A 38 8.79 -8.17 16.53
N ARG A 39 8.25 -7.72 17.67
CA ARG A 39 7.90 -6.32 17.88
C ARG A 39 9.13 -5.41 17.87
N ALA A 40 10.19 -5.81 18.54
CA ALA A 40 11.45 -5.06 18.56
C ALA A 40 12.06 -4.96 17.16
N HIS A 41 12.03 -6.06 16.40
CA HIS A 41 12.49 -6.09 15.00
C HIS A 41 11.65 -5.17 14.10
N THR A 42 10.34 -5.18 14.26
CA THR A 42 9.44 -4.30 13.49
C THR A 42 9.67 -2.82 13.81
N ASN A 43 9.87 -2.48 15.09
CA ASN A 43 10.23 -1.13 15.49
C ASN A 43 11.60 -0.71 14.90
N LEU A 44 12.58 -1.61 14.89
CA LEU A 44 13.88 -1.34 14.27
C LEU A 44 13.75 -1.03 12.78
N VAL A 45 12.88 -1.74 12.05
CA VAL A 45 12.60 -1.43 10.64
C VAL A 45 11.93 -0.07 10.48
N MET A 46 11.01 0.30 11.39
CA MET A 46 10.39 1.63 11.38
C MET A 46 11.40 2.74 11.67
N ASP A 47 12.22 2.59 12.71
CA ASP A 47 13.28 3.55 13.05
C ASP A 47 14.25 3.71 11.86
N LYS A 48 14.51 2.61 11.12
CA LYS A 48 15.32 2.65 9.90
C LYS A 48 14.64 3.35 8.74
N MET A 49 13.32 3.26 8.61
CA MET A 49 12.58 4.05 7.61
C MET A 49 12.65 5.53 7.91
N ASP A 50 12.50 5.91 9.19
CA ASP A 50 12.62 7.30 9.62
C ASP A 50 14.06 7.82 9.40
N GLU A 51 15.09 7.02 9.69
CA GLU A 51 16.49 7.38 9.40
C GLU A 51 16.75 7.58 7.90
N ILE A 52 16.15 6.75 7.05
CA ILE A 52 16.25 6.91 5.59
C ILE A 52 15.53 8.19 5.14
N ASP A 53 14.35 8.47 5.69
CA ASP A 53 13.59 9.68 5.38
C ASP A 53 14.39 10.94 5.75
N ASP A 54 14.87 11.01 6.99
CA ASP A 54 15.71 12.10 7.47
C ASP A 54 16.97 12.29 6.61
N ALA A 55 17.61 11.19 6.20
CA ALA A 55 18.80 11.24 5.35
C ALA A 55 18.48 11.76 3.93
N ILE A 56 17.31 11.43 3.37
CA ILE A 56 16.83 11.94 2.09
C ILE A 56 16.47 13.43 2.20
N LEU A 57 15.77 13.85 3.24
CA LEU A 57 15.42 15.24 3.52
C LEU A 57 16.67 16.12 3.74
N TYR A 58 17.65 15.59 4.46
CA TYR A 58 18.93 16.26 4.64
C TYR A 58 19.69 16.39 3.31
N THR A 59 19.71 15.33 2.49
CA THR A 59 20.38 15.35 1.19
C THR A 59 19.69 16.28 0.19
N SER A 60 18.36 16.32 0.20
CA SER A 60 17.57 17.19 -0.68
C SER A 60 17.81 18.67 -0.37
N SER A 61 17.79 19.03 0.92
CA SER A 61 17.98 20.41 1.38
C SER A 61 19.43 20.90 1.26
N THR A 62 20.42 20.10 1.66
CA THR A 62 21.82 20.54 1.70
C THR A 62 22.60 20.23 0.43
N GLY A 63 22.20 19.20 -0.33
CA GLY A 63 22.97 18.63 -1.43
C GLY A 63 24.17 17.79 -1.00
N SER A 64 24.36 17.56 0.30
CA SER A 64 25.40 16.67 0.82
C SER A 64 24.99 15.22 0.65
N ASN A 65 25.95 14.32 0.46
CA ASN A 65 25.66 12.89 0.43
C ASN A 65 25.44 12.36 1.86
N SER A 66 24.48 11.45 2.01
CA SER A 66 24.23 10.71 3.24
C SER A 66 24.47 9.22 3.01
N VAL A 67 24.83 8.50 4.07
CA VAL A 67 24.99 7.05 4.04
C VAL A 67 24.22 6.46 5.20
N VAL A 68 23.32 5.52 4.91
CA VAL A 68 22.53 4.80 5.91
C VAL A 68 22.93 3.33 5.88
N ASP A 69 23.25 2.76 7.04
CA ASP A 69 23.54 1.33 7.16
C ASP A 69 22.22 0.54 7.26
N LEU A 70 22.08 -0.46 6.38
CA LEU A 70 20.92 -1.35 6.27
C LEU A 70 21.27 -2.74 6.83
N ASP A 71 20.47 -3.24 7.77
CA ASP A 71 20.52 -4.65 8.21
C ASP A 71 19.46 -5.46 7.47
N LEU A 72 19.89 -6.14 6.39
CA LEU A 72 19.01 -6.95 5.55
C LEU A 72 19.14 -8.44 5.83
N SER A 73 19.54 -8.83 7.05
CA SER A 73 19.73 -10.24 7.44
C SER A 73 18.52 -11.13 7.16
N THR A 74 17.31 -10.60 7.35
CA THR A 74 16.03 -11.31 7.12
C THR A 74 15.08 -10.54 6.21
N SER A 75 15.57 -9.47 5.59
CA SER A 75 14.73 -8.47 4.94
C SER A 75 15.16 -8.20 3.51
N THR A 76 14.25 -7.64 2.72
CA THR A 76 14.50 -7.20 1.33
C THR A 76 14.22 -5.72 1.23
N PHE A 77 15.13 -4.98 0.60
CA PHE A 77 15.04 -3.56 0.35
C PHE A 77 14.94 -3.32 -1.15
N VAL A 78 13.94 -2.54 -1.58
CA VAL A 78 13.70 -2.24 -2.99
C VAL A 78 13.44 -0.74 -3.15
N ILE A 79 14.11 -0.12 -4.11
CA ILE A 79 13.86 1.24 -4.56
C ILE A 79 12.96 1.16 -5.78
N ASP A 80 11.70 1.56 -5.62
CA ASP A 80 10.67 1.57 -6.67
C ASP A 80 10.52 3.00 -7.21
N ALA A 81 11.55 3.44 -7.94
CA ALA A 81 11.65 4.78 -8.52
C ALA A 81 10.44 5.17 -9.41
N PRO A 82 9.86 4.27 -10.24
CA PRO A 82 8.66 4.61 -11.02
C PRO A 82 7.45 5.04 -10.19
N ASN A 83 7.33 4.52 -8.97
CA ASN A 83 6.25 4.86 -8.03
C ASN A 83 6.72 5.79 -6.91
N ASN A 84 7.89 6.42 -7.06
CA ASN A 84 8.49 7.34 -6.11
C ASN A 84 8.52 6.85 -4.65
N ARG A 85 8.84 5.58 -4.45
CA ARG A 85 8.81 4.95 -3.12
C ARG A 85 9.95 3.97 -2.86
N ILE A 86 10.21 3.74 -1.58
CA ILE A 86 11.12 2.72 -1.07
C ILE A 86 10.28 1.63 -0.41
N ILE A 87 10.64 0.36 -0.61
CA ILE A 87 9.94 -0.80 -0.09
C ILE A 87 10.89 -1.60 0.79
N TYR A 88 10.49 -1.89 2.02
CA TYR A 88 11.23 -2.76 2.93
C TYR A 88 10.32 -3.91 3.37
N GLN A 89 10.71 -5.12 3.01
CA GLN A 89 9.96 -6.33 3.30
C GLN A 89 10.66 -7.12 4.40
N THR A 90 9.91 -7.50 5.41
CA THR A 90 10.38 -8.35 6.49
C THR A 90 9.34 -9.41 6.85
N TYR A 91 9.73 -10.38 7.67
CA TYR A 91 8.86 -11.45 8.11
C TYR A 91 8.74 -11.45 9.62
N SER A 92 7.52 -11.63 10.12
CA SER A 92 7.21 -11.73 11.54
C SER A 92 6.38 -12.98 11.80
N THR A 93 6.52 -13.60 12.97
CA THR A 93 5.60 -14.68 13.40
C THR A 93 4.35 -14.13 14.09
N VAL A 94 4.33 -12.83 14.39
CA VAL A 94 3.21 -12.15 15.02
C VAL A 94 2.62 -11.08 14.08
N PRO A 95 1.28 -11.04 13.92
CA PRO A 95 0.62 -9.97 13.19
C PRO A 95 0.70 -8.66 13.98
N ILE A 96 1.63 -7.79 13.59
CA ILE A 96 1.75 -6.44 14.16
C ILE A 96 0.91 -5.44 13.35
N ILE A 97 0.80 -5.66 12.04
CA ILE A 97 -0.07 -4.92 11.13
C ILE A 97 -1.17 -5.87 10.67
N ALA A 98 -2.42 -5.54 10.94
CA ALA A 98 -3.58 -6.40 10.64
C ALA A 98 -4.23 -6.09 9.27
N SER A 99 -3.66 -5.16 8.50
CA SER A 99 -4.22 -4.72 7.22
C SER A 99 -3.56 -5.42 6.04
N THR A 100 -4.37 -5.97 5.14
CA THR A 100 -3.92 -6.52 3.84
C THR A 100 -3.74 -5.42 2.78
N THR A 101 -4.31 -4.25 3.03
CA THR A 101 -4.13 -3.02 2.24
C THR A 101 -3.13 -2.10 2.92
N GLU A 102 -2.53 -1.20 2.14
CA GLU A 102 -1.59 -0.19 2.64
C GLU A 102 -2.29 0.76 3.61
N VAL A 103 -1.72 0.93 4.81
CA VAL A 103 -2.19 1.87 5.84
C VAL A 103 -1.04 2.76 6.30
N PRO A 104 -1.27 4.07 6.49
CA PRO A 104 -0.22 4.98 6.95
C PRO A 104 0.12 4.68 8.42
N ILE A 105 1.41 4.81 8.77
CA ILE A 105 1.94 4.56 10.11
C ILE A 105 2.36 5.87 10.78
N ASN A 106 3.10 6.73 10.07
CA ASN A 106 3.62 7.99 10.61
C ASN A 106 2.69 9.19 10.38
N TYR A 107 1.59 8.99 9.66
CA TYR A 107 0.62 10.03 9.31
C TYR A 107 -0.80 9.47 9.22
N TYR A 108 -1.79 10.32 8.93
CA TYR A 108 -3.20 9.91 8.86
C TYR A 108 -3.69 9.65 7.43
N GLU A 109 -2.97 10.12 6.42
CA GLU A 109 -3.26 9.93 5.00
C GLU A 109 -2.10 9.20 4.29
N LEU A 110 -2.42 8.47 3.21
CA LEU A 110 -1.42 7.91 2.31
C LEU A 110 -0.87 8.99 1.38
N ALA A 111 0.36 8.84 0.92
CA ALA A 111 0.96 9.74 -0.07
C ALA A 111 0.23 9.72 -1.42
N THR A 112 -0.36 8.57 -1.77
CA THR A 112 -1.23 8.43 -2.95
C THR A 112 -2.50 7.71 -2.54
N GLU A 113 -3.62 8.11 -3.14
CA GLU A 113 -4.91 7.46 -2.95
C GLU A 113 -5.57 7.23 -4.30
N ARG A 114 -6.58 6.36 -4.34
CA ARG A 114 -7.38 6.21 -5.56
C ARG A 114 -8.57 7.13 -5.46
N GLU A 115 -8.81 7.89 -6.51
CA GLU A 115 -9.97 8.77 -6.58
C GLU A 115 -11.24 7.92 -6.44
N SER A 116 -11.95 8.08 -5.33
CA SER A 116 -13.25 7.45 -5.15
C SER A 116 -14.31 8.34 -5.79
N LYS A 117 -15.03 7.79 -6.77
CA LYS A 117 -16.07 8.51 -7.48
C LYS A 117 -17.38 7.75 -7.44
N THR A 118 -18.42 8.44 -6.95
CA THR A 118 -19.80 7.97 -7.00
C THR A 118 -20.50 8.61 -8.19
N TYR A 119 -21.06 7.77 -9.05
CA TYR A 119 -21.82 8.18 -10.22
C TYR A 119 -23.31 8.11 -9.91
N ASN A 120 -23.89 9.24 -9.50
CA ASN A 120 -25.33 9.35 -9.25
C ASN A 120 -26.08 9.40 -10.59
N ALA A 121 -26.69 8.28 -10.96
CA ALA A 121 -27.30 8.04 -12.24
C ALA A 121 -28.83 8.30 -12.20
N THR A 122 -29.22 9.54 -11.91
CA THR A 122 -30.61 9.85 -11.49
C THR A 122 -31.64 9.97 -12.61
N TRP A 123 -31.22 9.97 -13.88
CA TRP A 123 -32.13 10.08 -15.03
C TRP A 123 -32.19 8.77 -15.81
N THR A 124 -33.40 8.40 -16.20
CA THR A 124 -33.67 7.20 -17.00
C THR A 124 -33.91 7.55 -18.46
N THR A 125 -33.40 6.73 -19.38
CA THR A 125 -33.73 6.85 -20.81
C THR A 125 -33.79 5.47 -21.46
N ALA A 126 -34.62 5.35 -22.49
CA ALA A 126 -34.82 4.15 -23.30
C ALA A 126 -34.02 4.17 -24.61
N ASN A 127 -33.24 5.23 -24.87
CA ASN A 127 -32.57 5.48 -26.16
C ASN A 127 -31.10 5.08 -26.17
N ASN A 128 -30.67 4.21 -25.25
CA ASN A 128 -29.26 3.87 -25.13
C ASN A 128 -28.84 2.80 -26.11
N PRO A 129 -27.53 2.71 -26.42
CA PRO A 129 -27.02 1.62 -27.22
C PRO A 129 -27.44 0.30 -26.59
N ALA A 130 -28.14 -0.52 -27.37
CA ALA A 130 -28.65 -1.80 -26.91
C ALA A 130 -27.48 -2.75 -26.64
N LEU A 131 -27.52 -3.41 -25.49
CA LEU A 131 -26.59 -4.48 -25.12
C LEU A 131 -27.38 -5.79 -25.03
N SER A 132 -26.84 -6.85 -25.63
CA SER A 132 -27.49 -8.16 -25.58
C SER A 132 -27.52 -8.67 -24.13
N GLY A 133 -28.71 -9.08 -23.65
CA GLY A 133 -28.90 -9.56 -22.28
C GLY A 133 -29.24 -8.48 -21.25
N TYR A 134 -29.35 -7.21 -21.66
CA TYR A 134 -29.68 -6.09 -20.77
C TYR A 134 -30.90 -5.30 -21.25
N GLU A 135 -31.60 -4.70 -20.30
CA GLU A 135 -32.75 -3.83 -20.54
C GLU A 135 -32.35 -2.54 -21.28
N THR A 136 -33.29 -1.99 -22.06
CA THR A 136 -33.08 -0.72 -22.79
C THR A 136 -33.30 0.52 -21.91
N THR A 137 -34.07 0.38 -20.83
CA THR A 137 -34.26 1.44 -19.84
C THR A 137 -33.10 1.38 -18.86
N THR A 138 -32.28 2.42 -18.84
CA THR A 138 -31.06 2.46 -18.04
C THR A 138 -30.94 3.76 -17.28
N HIS A 139 -30.08 3.77 -16.25
CA HIS A 139 -29.75 4.94 -15.45
C HIS A 139 -28.48 5.62 -15.97
N HIS A 140 -28.46 6.95 -15.97
CA HIS A 140 -27.39 7.72 -16.60
C HIS A 140 -26.79 8.79 -15.73
N THR A 141 -25.51 9.05 -15.96
CA THR A 141 -24.86 10.30 -15.61
C THR A 141 -23.73 10.60 -16.59
N ASN A 142 -23.17 11.80 -16.50
CA ASN A 142 -22.06 12.22 -17.33
C ASN A 142 -20.82 12.44 -16.47
N THR A 143 -19.66 12.09 -17.01
CA THR A 143 -18.38 12.29 -16.33
C THR A 143 -17.33 12.77 -17.32
N THR A 144 -16.25 13.31 -16.79
CA THR A 144 -15.03 13.56 -17.55
C THR A 144 -13.93 12.68 -16.95
N ILE A 145 -13.21 11.96 -17.80
CA ILE A 145 -12.05 11.14 -17.44
C ILE A 145 -10.88 11.67 -18.26
N GLY A 146 -9.85 12.20 -17.58
CA GLY A 146 -8.85 13.05 -18.23
C GLY A 146 -9.53 14.27 -18.87
N ASP A 147 -9.28 14.49 -20.16
CA ASP A 147 -9.89 15.58 -20.94
C ASP A 147 -11.11 15.14 -21.75
N VAL A 148 -11.57 13.89 -21.60
CA VAL A 148 -12.64 13.36 -22.45
C VAL A 148 -13.94 13.16 -21.68
N PHE A 149 -15.02 13.64 -22.30
CA PHE A 149 -16.38 13.47 -21.81
C PHE A 149 -16.90 12.05 -22.10
N TYR A 150 -17.49 11.43 -21.09
CA TYR A 150 -18.08 10.10 -21.12
C TYR A 150 -19.50 10.12 -20.59
N ASN A 151 -20.35 9.30 -21.21
CA ASN A 151 -21.61 8.88 -20.61
C ASN A 151 -21.34 7.67 -19.74
N VAL A 152 -21.87 7.69 -18.52
CA VAL A 152 -21.89 6.55 -17.59
C VAL A 152 -23.31 6.01 -17.59
N THR A 153 -23.47 4.74 -17.94
CA THR A 153 -24.76 4.07 -17.97
C THR A 153 -24.72 2.84 -17.07
N ILE A 154 -25.74 2.65 -16.25
CA ILE A 154 -25.94 1.45 -15.44
C ILE A 154 -27.05 0.62 -16.09
N TYR A 155 -26.74 -0.63 -16.40
CA TYR A 155 -27.62 -1.57 -17.11
C TYR A 155 -28.21 -2.60 -16.15
N GLN A 156 -29.51 -2.88 -16.34
CA GLN A 156 -30.21 -3.96 -15.66
C GLN A 156 -30.19 -5.21 -16.54
N ASN A 157 -29.84 -6.36 -15.99
CA ASN A 157 -29.88 -7.63 -16.70
C ASN A 157 -31.35 -8.07 -16.90
N SER A 158 -31.72 -8.40 -18.13
CA SER A 158 -33.11 -8.70 -18.50
C SER A 158 -33.62 -10.02 -17.92
N THR A 159 -32.72 -10.90 -17.48
CA THR A 159 -33.06 -12.22 -16.91
C THR A 159 -33.13 -12.17 -15.39
N SER A 160 -32.15 -11.55 -14.73
CA SER A 160 -32.08 -11.48 -13.27
C SER A 160 -32.83 -10.28 -12.69
N SER A 161 -33.14 -9.27 -13.50
CA SER A 161 -33.61 -7.95 -13.05
C SER A 161 -32.63 -7.23 -12.10
N ALA A 162 -31.37 -7.66 -12.04
CA ALA A 162 -30.34 -7.03 -11.22
C ALA A 162 -29.60 -5.93 -12.01
N TRP A 163 -29.26 -4.83 -11.33
CA TRP A 163 -28.35 -3.80 -11.86
C TRP A 163 -26.92 -4.23 -11.60
N GLU A 164 -26.26 -4.75 -12.64
CA GLU A 164 -24.99 -5.47 -12.49
C GLU A 164 -23.88 -4.96 -13.40
N LEU A 165 -24.18 -4.07 -14.35
CA LEU A 165 -23.21 -3.65 -15.36
C LEU A 165 -23.14 -2.12 -15.46
N VAL A 166 -21.94 -1.55 -15.29
CA VAL A 166 -21.67 -0.12 -15.50
C VAL A 166 -20.84 0.05 -16.77
N CYS A 167 -21.25 0.95 -17.65
CA CYS A 167 -20.59 1.22 -18.91
C CYS A 167 -20.15 2.69 -19.03
N PHE A 168 -18.92 2.91 -19.49
CA PHE A 168 -18.33 4.21 -19.80
C PHE A 168 -18.13 4.30 -21.31
N TRP A 169 -18.85 5.19 -22.00
CA TRP A 169 -18.82 5.22 -23.46
C TRP A 169 -18.88 6.62 -24.06
N LYS A 170 -18.47 6.70 -25.32
CA LYS A 170 -18.50 7.91 -26.16
C LYS A 170 -19.40 7.68 -27.38
N ALA A 171 -20.00 8.75 -27.89
CA ALA A 171 -20.50 8.83 -29.28
C ALA A 171 -21.46 7.73 -29.80
N GLY A 172 -22.31 7.16 -28.94
CA GLY A 172 -23.51 6.42 -29.35
C GLY A 172 -23.33 4.92 -29.61
N THR A 173 -22.14 4.37 -29.38
CA THR A 173 -21.88 2.93 -29.48
C THR A 173 -21.20 2.42 -28.21
N ILE A 174 -21.62 1.26 -27.71
CA ILE A 174 -21.03 0.58 -26.56
C ILE A 174 -20.56 -0.80 -26.98
N THR A 175 -19.33 -1.13 -26.63
CA THR A 175 -18.73 -2.46 -26.73
C THR A 175 -18.58 -3.02 -25.34
N GLN A 176 -19.42 -3.99 -24.96
CA GLN A 176 -19.46 -4.53 -23.59
C GLN A 176 -18.07 -4.87 -23.03
N LEU A 177 -17.23 -5.52 -23.83
CA LEU A 177 -15.89 -5.97 -23.41
C LEU A 177 -14.88 -4.83 -23.15
N LEU A 178 -15.11 -3.64 -23.73
CA LEU A 178 -14.18 -2.50 -23.65
C LEU A 178 -14.73 -1.36 -22.81
N ASP A 179 -16.05 -1.25 -22.74
CA ASP A 179 -16.75 -0.10 -22.16
C ASP A 179 -17.39 -0.42 -20.83
N CYS A 180 -17.61 -1.70 -20.51
CA CYS A 180 -18.40 -2.09 -19.36
C CYS A 180 -17.63 -2.96 -18.37
N ALA A 181 -18.01 -2.86 -17.10
CA ALA A 181 -17.50 -3.66 -16.00
C ALA A 181 -18.64 -3.96 -15.03
N GLU A 182 -18.65 -5.20 -14.54
CA GLU A 182 -19.47 -5.61 -13.40
C GLU A 182 -18.79 -5.26 -12.07
N GLU A 183 -19.48 -5.49 -10.95
CA GLU A 183 -18.88 -5.36 -9.63
C GLU A 183 -17.60 -6.21 -9.49
N ASN A 184 -16.53 -5.61 -8.94
CA ASN A 184 -15.18 -6.17 -8.83
C ASN A 184 -14.46 -6.39 -10.18
N GLN A 185 -14.97 -5.81 -11.28
CA GLN A 185 -14.26 -5.74 -12.56
C GLN A 185 -13.73 -4.32 -12.82
N ALA A 186 -12.84 -4.24 -13.80
CA ALA A 186 -12.14 -3.02 -14.17
C ALA A 186 -12.41 -2.66 -15.63
N VAL A 187 -12.47 -1.35 -15.91
CA VAL A 187 -12.54 -0.80 -17.27
C VAL A 187 -11.46 0.26 -17.45
N THR A 188 -10.74 0.23 -18.57
CA THR A 188 -9.66 1.19 -18.84
C THR A 188 -10.09 2.24 -19.87
N LYS A 189 -10.03 3.52 -19.49
CA LYS A 189 -10.39 4.70 -20.30
C LYS A 189 -9.30 5.75 -20.23
N GLU A 190 -8.82 6.23 -21.38
CA GLU A 190 -7.74 7.24 -21.45
C GLU A 190 -6.54 6.89 -20.55
N SER A 191 -6.06 5.64 -20.58
CA SER A 191 -5.00 5.10 -19.70
C SER A 191 -5.34 5.06 -18.20
N THR A 192 -6.56 5.41 -17.82
CA THR A 192 -7.07 5.32 -16.44
C THR A 192 -7.86 4.03 -16.28
N THR A 193 -7.42 3.17 -15.36
CA THR A 193 -8.20 2.00 -14.94
C THR A 193 -9.20 2.42 -13.86
N ILE A 194 -10.47 2.10 -14.09
CA ILE A 194 -11.59 2.37 -13.21
C ILE A 194 -12.12 1.03 -12.72
N ASP A 195 -12.01 0.78 -11.41
CA ASP A 195 -12.57 -0.42 -10.80
C ASP A 195 -13.98 -0.13 -10.30
N VAL A 196 -14.93 -0.98 -10.65
CA VAL A 196 -16.31 -0.90 -10.15
C VAL A 196 -16.37 -1.64 -8.82
N ILE A 197 -16.57 -0.90 -7.73
CA ILE A 197 -16.60 -1.45 -6.37
C ILE A 197 -17.99 -1.92 -5.99
N GLY A 198 -19.02 -1.24 -6.48
CA GLY A 198 -20.39 -1.52 -6.14
C GLY A 198 -21.36 -0.82 -7.07
N ILE A 199 -22.54 -1.42 -7.23
CA ILE A 199 -23.67 -0.85 -7.95
C ILE A 199 -24.86 -0.86 -7.00
N GLU A 200 -25.57 0.25 -6.90
CA GLU A 200 -26.77 0.32 -6.06
C GLU A 200 -27.85 -0.63 -6.57
N THR A 201 -28.59 -1.24 -5.64
CA THR A 201 -29.59 -2.26 -5.97
C THR A 201 -30.74 -1.76 -6.83
N ASP A 202 -30.96 -0.46 -6.87
CA ASP A 202 -31.97 0.22 -7.69
C ASP A 202 -31.39 0.85 -8.97
N GLY A 203 -30.07 0.71 -9.19
CA GLY A 203 -29.38 1.26 -10.34
C GLY A 203 -29.14 2.76 -10.28
N THR A 204 -29.44 3.44 -9.16
CA THR A 204 -29.28 4.90 -9.09
C THR A 204 -27.86 5.37 -8.87
N GLY A 205 -26.94 4.46 -8.58
CA GLY A 205 -25.56 4.78 -8.26
C GLY A 205 -24.58 3.68 -8.62
N ALA A 206 -23.37 4.08 -8.99
CA ALA A 206 -22.21 3.20 -9.09
C ALA A 206 -21.02 3.80 -8.33
N TYR A 207 -20.34 2.96 -7.54
CA TYR A 207 -19.16 3.31 -6.76
C TYR A 207 -17.93 2.80 -7.48
N THR A 208 -16.98 3.69 -7.74
CA THR A 208 -15.77 3.34 -8.50
C THR A 208 -14.50 3.88 -7.85
N LEU A 209 -13.38 3.19 -8.11
CA LEU A 209 -12.04 3.67 -7.82
C LEU A 209 -11.33 3.98 -9.14
N GLY A 210 -10.99 5.24 -9.35
CA GLY A 210 -10.35 5.74 -10.56
C GLY A 210 -8.82 5.70 -10.48
N ALA A 211 -8.23 6.74 -11.07
CA ALA A 211 -6.79 6.96 -11.11
C ALA A 211 -6.20 7.04 -9.69
N VAL A 212 -4.91 6.70 -9.60
CA VAL A 212 -4.11 7.02 -8.43
C VAL A 212 -3.81 8.52 -8.48
N VAL A 213 -4.26 9.24 -7.48
CA VAL A 213 -4.02 10.67 -7.27
C VAL A 213 -3.02 10.84 -6.15
N GLU A 214 -2.11 11.78 -6.32
CA GLU A 214 -1.15 12.15 -5.29
C GLU A 214 -1.79 13.09 -4.27
N ASN A 215 -1.74 12.71 -3.00
CA ASN A 215 -2.22 13.54 -1.89
C ASN A 215 -1.14 14.55 -1.52
N LYS A 216 -1.21 15.74 -2.11
CA LYS A 216 -0.22 16.80 -1.87
C LYS A 216 -0.27 17.30 -0.43
N GLY A 217 0.88 17.47 0.20
CA GLY A 217 1.00 18.00 1.56
C GLY A 217 1.24 19.51 1.61
N VAL A 218 1.17 20.11 2.80
CA VAL A 218 1.49 21.53 3.01
C VAL A 218 2.94 21.69 3.48
N LEU A 219 3.75 22.43 2.71
CA LEU A 219 5.18 22.62 2.98
C LEU A 219 5.40 23.24 4.37
N GLY A 220 6.23 22.59 5.18
CA GLY A 220 6.59 23.04 6.53
C GLY A 220 5.56 22.72 7.62
N SER A 221 4.38 22.22 7.26
CA SER A 221 3.36 21.77 8.22
C SER A 221 3.23 20.24 8.27
N GLU A 222 3.46 19.58 7.15
CA GLU A 222 3.22 18.15 7.00
C GLU A 222 4.48 17.41 6.53
N PRO A 223 4.61 16.10 6.81
CA PRO A 223 5.72 15.31 6.30
C PRO A 223 5.57 15.09 4.79
N SER A 224 6.68 15.15 4.08
CA SER A 224 6.77 14.78 2.65
C SER A 224 6.95 13.28 2.46
N GLY A 225 7.66 12.61 3.37
CA GLY A 225 7.83 11.16 3.41
C GLY A 225 6.73 10.50 4.25
N ILE A 226 5.87 9.71 3.61
CA ILE A 226 4.83 8.94 4.31
C ILE A 226 5.28 7.49 4.43
N VAL A 227 5.42 7.04 5.68
CA VAL A 227 5.66 5.63 6.00
C VAL A 227 4.31 4.95 6.14
N SER A 228 4.08 3.94 5.32
CA SER A 228 2.90 3.08 5.36
C SER A 228 3.31 1.61 5.41
N ALA A 229 2.39 0.72 5.76
CA ALA A 229 2.64 -0.70 5.68
C ALA A 229 1.40 -1.54 5.40
N LYS A 230 1.64 -2.78 5.02
CA LYS A 230 0.63 -3.84 4.95
C LYS A 230 1.23 -5.18 5.35
N SER A 231 0.38 -6.12 5.76
CA SER A 231 0.75 -7.49 6.07
C SER A 231 -0.04 -8.49 5.24
N VAL A 232 0.63 -9.55 4.80
CA VAL A 232 -0.02 -10.71 4.18
C VAL A 232 0.44 -11.97 4.90
N THR A 233 -0.53 -12.76 5.38
CA THR A 233 -0.26 -14.05 6.00
C THR A 233 0.26 -15.05 4.95
N LEU A 234 1.45 -15.59 5.20
CA LEU A 234 2.11 -16.64 4.43
C LEU A 234 2.39 -17.84 5.35
N ALA A 235 1.47 -18.80 5.35
CA ALA A 235 1.51 -19.99 6.21
C ALA A 235 1.59 -19.65 7.71
N ASP A 236 2.75 -19.86 8.34
CA ASP A 236 3.01 -19.61 9.78
C ASP A 236 3.64 -18.25 10.06
N LYS A 237 3.80 -17.40 9.04
CA LYS A 237 4.42 -16.08 9.13
C LYS A 237 3.58 -15.00 8.47
N GLU A 238 3.82 -13.78 8.88
CA GLU A 238 3.31 -12.56 8.29
C GLU A 238 4.41 -11.90 7.47
N LYS A 239 4.17 -11.69 6.18
CA LYS A 239 5.04 -10.85 5.35
C LYS A 239 4.60 -9.41 5.51
N ILE A 240 5.39 -8.65 6.25
CA ILE A 240 5.17 -7.22 6.46
C ILE A 240 5.92 -6.45 5.38
N THR A 241 5.24 -5.56 4.68
CA THR A 241 5.83 -4.66 3.70
C THR A 241 5.63 -3.24 4.15
N PHE A 242 6.74 -2.53 4.42
CA PHE A 242 6.78 -1.11 4.66
C PHE A 242 7.04 -0.37 3.35
N TYR A 243 6.41 0.77 3.20
CA TYR A 243 6.62 1.71 2.11
C TYR A 243 7.01 3.05 2.71
N LEU A 244 8.00 3.71 2.12
CA LEU A 244 8.29 5.13 2.32
C LEU A 244 8.06 5.81 0.97
N THR A 245 6.96 6.54 0.86
CA THR A 245 6.53 7.19 -0.37
C THR A 245 6.61 8.70 -0.21
N TYR A 246 7.23 9.37 -1.18
CA TYR A 246 7.32 10.84 -1.19
C TYR A 246 6.16 11.45 -1.96
N ARG A 247 5.48 12.38 -1.31
CA ARG A 247 4.46 13.24 -1.92
C ARG A 247 4.97 14.65 -2.17
N ALA A 248 4.41 15.31 -3.16
CA ALA A 248 4.61 16.72 -3.43
C ALA A 248 4.08 17.60 -2.29
N MET A 249 4.74 18.72 -2.07
CA MET A 249 4.43 19.69 -1.01
C MET A 249 4.12 21.05 -1.60
N ILE A 250 3.00 21.67 -1.21
CA ILE A 250 2.56 22.97 -1.70
C ILE A 250 3.00 24.06 -0.72
N SER A 251 3.67 25.09 -1.22
CA SER A 251 4.04 26.28 -0.45
C SER A 251 2.90 27.29 -0.31
N ALA A 252 3.09 28.31 0.53
CA ALA A 252 2.13 29.41 0.66
C ALA A 252 1.93 30.20 -0.64
N ASP A 253 2.92 30.18 -1.55
CA ASP A 253 2.89 30.84 -2.84
C ASP A 253 2.35 29.94 -3.97
N ASN A 254 1.78 28.77 -3.61
CA ASN A 254 1.24 27.77 -4.53
C ASN A 254 2.31 27.20 -5.49
N GLU A 255 3.57 27.14 -5.02
CA GLU A 255 4.65 26.41 -5.67
C GLU A 255 4.68 24.97 -5.14
N GLU A 256 4.94 24.01 -6.01
CA GLU A 256 5.01 22.60 -5.69
C GLU A 256 6.46 22.13 -5.51
N TYR A 257 6.74 21.41 -4.44
CA TYR A 257 8.06 20.90 -4.09
C TYR A 257 8.01 19.39 -3.99
N SER A 258 8.77 18.70 -4.85
CA SER A 258 8.73 17.24 -4.94
C SER A 258 10.12 16.63 -4.86
N ILE A 259 10.23 15.52 -4.14
CA ILE A 259 11.43 14.68 -4.10
C ILE A 259 11.20 13.53 -5.06
N ILE A 260 12.07 13.41 -6.07
CA ILE A 260 11.99 12.37 -7.10
C ILE A 260 13.12 11.35 -6.89
N LEU A 261 12.76 10.14 -6.50
CA LEU A 261 13.71 9.05 -6.29
C LEU A 261 14.23 8.51 -7.63
N GLN A 262 15.53 8.30 -7.70
CA GLN A 262 16.22 7.72 -8.84
C GLN A 262 17.05 6.53 -8.40
N CYS A 263 16.99 5.46 -9.17
CA CYS A 263 17.90 4.34 -9.02
C CYS A 263 18.21 3.76 -10.40
N ALA A 264 19.50 3.69 -10.74
CA ALA A 264 19.97 3.16 -12.01
C ALA A 264 20.42 1.69 -11.87
N ASP A 265 21.18 1.41 -10.81
CA ASP A 265 21.78 0.11 -10.52
C ASP A 265 21.56 -0.26 -9.06
N ASN A 266 21.54 -1.56 -8.75
CA ASN A 266 21.42 -2.09 -7.39
C ASN A 266 20.18 -1.57 -6.62
N CYS A 267 19.05 -1.43 -7.32
CA CYS A 267 17.78 -0.98 -6.73
C CYS A 267 17.12 -2.03 -5.84
N VAL A 268 17.65 -3.24 -5.80
CA VAL A 268 17.17 -4.34 -4.96
C VAL A 268 18.35 -4.88 -4.18
N ALA A 269 18.17 -4.99 -2.87
CA ALA A 269 19.13 -5.61 -1.98
C ALA A 269 18.44 -6.58 -1.03
N SER A 270 19.10 -7.68 -0.75
CA SER A 270 18.68 -8.69 0.20
C SER A 270 19.90 -9.39 0.73
N ASN A 271 19.81 -9.91 1.96
CA ASN A 271 20.86 -10.68 2.61
C ASN A 271 22.12 -9.85 2.93
N ASN A 272 22.54 -9.90 4.20
CA ASN A 272 23.69 -9.18 4.76
C ASN A 272 23.48 -7.68 4.98
N ASN A 273 24.45 -7.08 5.68
CA ASN A 273 24.48 -5.65 5.89
C ASN A 273 24.90 -4.94 4.62
N LYS A 274 24.18 -3.88 4.27
CA LYS A 274 24.37 -3.06 3.07
C LYS A 274 24.44 -1.60 3.43
N LYS A 275 25.00 -0.78 2.54
CA LYS A 275 24.98 0.67 2.69
C LYS A 275 24.10 1.29 1.63
N LEU A 276 23.14 2.11 2.05
CA LEU A 276 22.38 2.97 1.17
C LEU A 276 23.11 4.30 1.04
N VAL A 277 23.66 4.58 -0.13
CA VAL A 277 24.25 5.87 -0.47
C VAL A 277 23.16 6.74 -1.08
N ILE A 278 22.96 7.91 -0.48
CA ILE A 278 21.93 8.88 -0.86
C ILE A 278 22.66 10.12 -1.37
N SER A 279 22.34 10.56 -2.58
CA SER A 279 23.00 11.71 -3.21
C SER A 279 22.00 12.53 -4.02
N ARG A 280 22.15 13.87 -4.01
CA ARG A 280 21.34 14.76 -4.83
C ARG A 280 21.96 14.87 -6.22
N THR A 281 21.22 14.53 -7.27
CA THR A 281 21.73 14.57 -8.66
C THR A 281 21.40 15.87 -9.36
N ASN A 282 20.18 16.37 -9.19
CA ASN A 282 19.72 17.56 -9.88
C ASN A 282 18.60 18.27 -9.10
N VAL A 283 18.42 19.56 -9.38
CA VAL A 283 17.24 20.32 -8.97
C VAL A 283 16.71 21.05 -10.19
N LEU A 284 15.50 20.70 -10.63
CA LEU A 284 14.81 21.36 -11.72
C LEU A 284 13.77 22.31 -11.14
N MET A 285 13.85 23.58 -11.54
CA MET A 285 12.94 24.62 -11.09
C MET A 285 12.18 25.17 -12.31
N THR A 286 10.86 25.20 -12.21
CA THR A 286 9.97 25.94 -13.09
C THR A 286 9.36 27.12 -12.32
N SER A 287 8.45 27.87 -12.95
CA SER A 287 7.74 28.96 -12.26
C SER A 287 6.77 28.49 -11.17
N THR A 288 6.43 27.20 -11.13
CA THR A 288 5.41 26.65 -10.23
C THR A 288 5.84 25.36 -9.55
N GLU A 289 7.01 24.80 -9.88
CA GLU A 289 7.41 23.46 -9.45
C GLU A 289 8.92 23.39 -9.23
N VAL A 290 9.32 22.74 -8.14
CA VAL A 290 10.71 22.47 -7.75
C VAL A 290 10.87 20.97 -7.54
N ASN A 291 11.50 20.31 -8.50
CA ASN A 291 11.78 18.88 -8.47
C ASN A 291 13.23 18.62 -8.03
N THR A 292 13.40 17.99 -6.88
CA THR A 292 14.70 17.57 -6.37
C THR A 292 14.92 16.09 -6.63
N TYR A 293 15.90 15.78 -7.47
CA TYR A 293 16.22 14.40 -7.84
C TYR A 293 17.25 13.80 -6.87
N ILE A 294 16.89 12.68 -6.27
CA ILE A 294 17.70 11.96 -5.28
C ILE A 294 18.06 10.59 -5.83
N LYS A 295 19.36 10.37 -6.08
CA LYS A 295 19.89 9.05 -6.45
C LYS A 295 20.13 8.23 -5.19
N LEU A 296 19.56 7.03 -5.20
CA LEU A 296 19.74 5.99 -4.21
C LEU A 296 20.56 4.85 -4.81
N GLU A 297 21.58 4.40 -4.10
CA GLU A 297 22.45 3.30 -4.54
C GLU A 297 22.77 2.37 -3.36
N VAL A 298 22.52 1.07 -3.53
CA VAL A 298 22.84 0.07 -2.49
C VAL A 298 24.18 -0.60 -2.79
N GLN A 299 25.08 -0.59 -1.80
CA GLN A 299 26.45 -1.16 -1.87
C GLN A 299 26.61 -2.32 -0.89
#